data_AF-A0A7V1HVK6-F1
#
_entry.id   AF-A0A7V1HVK6-F1
#
_cell.length_a   1.000
_cell.length_b   1.000
_cell.length_c   1.000
_cell.angle_alpha   90.00
_cell.angle_beta   90.00
_cell.angle_gamma   90.00
#
_symmetry.space_group_name_H-M   'P 1'
#
loop_
_entity.id
_entity.type
_entity.pdbx_description
1 polymer ?
#
loop_
_entity_poly.entity_id
_entity_poly.type
_entity_poly.pdbx_seq_one_letter_code
_entity_poly.pdbx_strand_id
1 'polypeptide(L)'
;MNQHQPEKETVSTVELLLSRIVDAEANDADWAAFRAAAAADETLWRTLAEAQAAQQDLVMALTPTLEAADKCTLPRPAASEYDHTLLSLRRWPAWSGWAVAALVAVMWWVNGWAGLNLSDHDDNRADSTAGIFNMPKVAQAATTPNDLLQGYLRSDHVLGQGPLQLLKTMETKEGTQVVVLRPIYE
;
A
#
# COMPACT_ATOMS: atom_id res chain seq x y z
N MET A 1 -7.07 -28.14 -31.27
CA MET A 1 -6.60 -26.92 -30.58
C MET A 1 -7.22 -26.96 -29.19
N ASN A 2 -6.54 -27.60 -28.24
CA ASN A 2 -7.06 -27.77 -26.87
C ASN A 2 -6.87 -26.46 -26.12
N GLN A 3 -7.98 -25.81 -25.75
CA GLN A 3 -7.94 -24.66 -24.87
C GLN A 3 -7.54 -25.15 -23.48
N HIS A 4 -6.30 -24.87 -23.08
CA HIS A 4 -5.91 -24.84 -21.66
C HIS A 4 -6.72 -23.71 -21.03
N GLN A 5 -7.85 -24.05 -20.40
CA GLN A 5 -8.43 -23.16 -19.41
C GLN A 5 -7.47 -23.13 -18.23
N PRO A 6 -6.96 -21.95 -17.82
CA PRO A 6 -6.19 -21.86 -16.60
C PRO A 6 -7.09 -22.31 -15.46
N GLU A 7 -6.69 -23.39 -14.79
CA GLU A 7 -7.30 -23.80 -13.54
C GLU A 7 -7.23 -22.59 -12.61
N LYS A 8 -8.38 -22.05 -12.23
CA LYS A 8 -8.43 -20.97 -11.25
C LYS A 8 -7.95 -21.58 -9.94
N GLU A 9 -6.69 -21.35 -9.63
CA GLU A 9 -6.07 -21.74 -8.38
C GLU A 9 -6.80 -20.98 -7.27
N THR A 10 -7.77 -21.63 -6.65
CA THR A 10 -8.48 -21.08 -5.50
C THR A 10 -7.56 -21.21 -4.31
N VAL A 11 -7.02 -20.08 -3.85
CA VAL A 11 -6.24 -20.01 -2.60
C VAL A 11 -7.02 -20.72 -1.49
N SER A 12 -6.35 -21.65 -0.81
CA SER A 12 -6.99 -22.41 0.26
C SER A 12 -7.41 -21.48 1.39
N THR A 13 -8.60 -21.66 1.95
CA THR A 13 -9.05 -20.89 3.12
C THR A 13 -8.07 -21.01 4.29
N VAL A 14 -7.38 -22.15 4.41
CA VAL A 14 -6.37 -22.38 5.46
C VAL A 14 -5.11 -21.54 5.21
N GLU A 15 -4.68 -21.40 3.96
CA GLU A 15 -3.53 -20.56 3.61
C GLU A 15 -3.80 -19.09 3.92
N LEU A 16 -5.02 -18.61 3.64
CA LEU A 16 -5.43 -17.25 3.96
C LEU A 16 -5.45 -17.01 5.48
N LEU A 17 -5.95 -17.97 6.27
CA LEU A 17 -5.90 -17.89 7.73
C LEU A 17 -4.45 -17.88 8.25
N LEU A 18 -3.59 -18.73 7.70
CA LEU A 18 -2.18 -18.81 8.09
C LEU A 18 -1.46 -17.49 7.78
N SER A 19 -1.65 -16.90 6.59
CA SER A 19 -1.09 -15.59 6.22
C SER A 19 -1.51 -14.51 7.22
N ARG A 20 -2.82 -14.40 7.51
CA ARG A 20 -3.32 -13.38 8.45
C ARG A 20 -2.80 -13.55 9.86
N ILE A 21 -2.58 -14.79 10.32
CA ILE A 21 -1.96 -15.07 11.62
C ILE A 21 -0.49 -14.62 11.64
N VAL A 22 0.28 -14.93 10.60
CA VAL A 22 1.69 -14.53 10.47
C VAL A 22 1.82 -13.00 10.40
N ASP A 23 0.95 -12.32 9.66
CA ASP A 23 0.94 -10.86 9.54
C ASP A 23 0.40 -10.14 10.79
N ALA A 24 0.02 -10.88 11.84
CA ALA A 24 -0.61 -10.37 13.06
C ALA A 24 -1.93 -9.61 12.83
N GLU A 25 -2.65 -9.94 11.75
CA GLU A 25 -3.97 -9.38 11.38
C GLU A 25 -5.14 -10.30 11.74
N ALA A 26 -4.85 -11.50 12.28
CA ALA A 26 -5.85 -12.46 12.71
C ALA A 26 -6.59 -12.00 13.97
N ASN A 27 -7.92 -12.06 13.93
CA ASN A 27 -8.78 -11.85 15.10
C ASN A 27 -9.10 -13.18 15.81
N ASP A 28 -9.87 -13.13 16.89
CA ASP A 28 -10.23 -14.33 17.68
C ASP A 28 -11.00 -15.39 16.87
N ALA A 29 -11.82 -14.96 15.90
CA ALA A 29 -12.58 -15.85 15.04
C ALA A 29 -11.67 -16.59 14.05
N ASP A 30 -10.66 -15.90 13.49
CA ASP A 30 -9.65 -16.51 12.62
C ASP A 30 -8.83 -17.56 13.38
N TRP A 31 -8.44 -17.24 14.62
CA TRP A 31 -7.76 -18.20 15.50
C TRP A 31 -8.62 -19.42 15.83
N ALA A 32 -9.92 -19.23 16.06
CA ALA A 32 -10.84 -20.34 16.29
C ALA A 32 -10.99 -21.22 15.03
N ALA A 33 -11.13 -20.61 13.85
CA ALA A 33 -11.21 -21.32 12.58
C ALA A 33 -9.92 -22.10 12.27
N PHE A 34 -8.75 -21.49 12.50
CA PHE A 34 -7.46 -22.16 12.33
C PHE A 34 -7.31 -23.34 13.29
N ARG A 35 -7.65 -23.18 14.58
CA ARG A 35 -7.62 -24.28 15.56
C ARG A 35 -8.55 -25.43 15.16
N ALA A 36 -9.72 -25.14 14.61
CA ALA A 36 -10.64 -26.17 14.12
C ALA A 36 -10.04 -26.94 12.93
N ALA A 37 -9.39 -26.24 11.99
CA ALA A 37 -8.68 -26.88 10.88
C ALA A 37 -7.48 -27.71 11.37
N ALA A 38 -6.68 -27.17 12.29
CA ALA A 38 -5.51 -27.83 12.84
C ALA A 38 -5.85 -29.02 13.76
N ALA A 39 -7.08 -29.10 14.28
CA ALA A 39 -7.57 -30.29 14.96
C ALA A 39 -7.79 -31.47 14.01
N ALA A 40 -8.06 -31.20 12.72
CA ALA A 40 -8.13 -32.22 11.68
C ALA A 40 -6.76 -32.54 11.07
N ASP A 41 -5.85 -31.56 11.05
CA ASP A 41 -4.48 -31.71 10.53
C ASP A 41 -3.44 -31.02 11.44
N GLU A 42 -2.74 -31.82 12.24
CA GLU A 42 -1.73 -31.34 13.18
C GLU A 42 -0.50 -30.73 12.48
N THR A 43 -0.26 -31.05 11.21
CA THR A 43 0.89 -30.49 10.47
C THR A 43 0.79 -28.98 10.28
N LEU A 44 -0.42 -28.41 10.34
CA LEU A 44 -0.66 -26.97 10.27
C LEU A 44 0.03 -26.19 11.39
N TRP A 45 0.13 -26.77 12.60
CA TRP A 45 0.87 -26.14 13.70
C TRP A 45 2.36 -26.04 13.41
N ARG A 46 2.93 -27.07 12.79
CA ARG A 46 4.33 -27.04 12.35
C ARG A 46 4.54 -25.99 11.27
N THR A 47 3.66 -25.94 10.27
CA THR A 47 3.72 -24.93 9.19
C THR A 47 3.63 -23.51 9.75
N LEU A 48 2.75 -23.26 10.72
CA LEU A 48 2.65 -21.96 11.38
C LEU A 48 3.94 -21.59 12.14
N ALA A 49 4.51 -22.52 12.89
CA ALA A 49 5.76 -22.29 13.63
C ALA A 49 6.94 -22.01 12.68
N GLU A 50 7.03 -22.74 11.57
CA GLU A 50 8.05 -22.50 10.53
C GLU A 50 7.88 -21.12 9.88
N ALA A 51 6.65 -20.72 9.57
CA ALA A 51 6.36 -19.42 8.98
C ALA A 51 6.69 -18.26 9.95
N GLN A 52 6.37 -18.39 11.23
CA GLN A 52 6.72 -17.40 12.26
C GLN A 52 8.23 -17.29 12.47
N ALA A 53 8.95 -18.42 12.46
CA ALA A 53 10.41 -18.41 12.53
C ALA A 53 11.03 -17.69 11.31
N ALA A 54 10.55 -17.98 10.11
CA ALA A 54 11.00 -17.32 8.89
C ALA A 54 10.72 -15.81 8.89
N GLN A 55 9.56 -15.37 9.40
CA GLN A 55 9.24 -13.97 9.56
C GLN A 55 10.18 -13.27 10.54
N GLN A 56 10.47 -13.92 11.68
CA GLN A 56 11.42 -13.39 12.66
C GLN A 56 12.82 -13.24 12.06
N ASP A 57 13.29 -14.25 11.31
CA ASP A 57 14.59 -14.20 10.62
C ASP A 57 14.64 -13.05 9.60
N LEU A 58 13.57 -12.84 8.84
CA LEU A 58 13.46 -11.73 7.90
C LEU A 58 13.53 -10.37 8.62
N VAL A 59 12.80 -10.21 9.72
CA VAL A 59 12.83 -8.98 10.53
C VAL A 59 14.24 -8.74 11.08
N MET A 60 14.90 -9.77 11.61
CA MET A 60 16.27 -9.67 12.11
C MET A 60 17.27 -9.28 11.02
N ALA A 61 17.12 -9.82 9.80
CA ALA A 61 17.98 -9.50 8.67
C ALA A 61 17.74 -8.08 8.12
N LEU A 62 16.49 -7.62 8.08
CA LEU A 62 16.12 -6.33 7.52
C LEU A 62 16.43 -5.15 8.45
N THR A 63 16.29 -5.34 9.77
CA THR A 63 16.52 -4.32 10.80
C THR A 63 17.83 -3.53 10.60
N PRO A 64 19.03 -4.15 10.48
CA PRO A 64 20.27 -3.40 10.30
C PRO A 64 20.34 -2.62 8.98
N THR A 65 19.65 -3.08 7.94
CA THR A 65 19.58 -2.39 6.65
C THR A 65 18.74 -1.12 6.76
N LEU A 66 17.63 -1.19 7.47
CA LEU A 66 16.79 -0.04 7.77
C LEU A 66 17.52 0.97 8.67
N GLU A 67 18.24 0.49 9.70
CA GLU A 67 19.06 1.36 10.54
C GLU A 67 20.17 2.10 9.75
N ALA A 68 20.75 1.45 8.73
CA ALA A 68 21.72 2.09 7.85
C ALA A 68 21.05 3.13 6.94
N ALA A 69 19.88 2.81 6.40
CA ALA A 69 19.11 3.73 5.57
C ALA A 69 18.66 4.98 6.35
N ASP A 70 18.25 4.83 7.61
CA ASP A 70 17.85 5.94 8.47
C ASP A 70 19.02 6.90 8.78
N LYS A 71 20.26 6.41 8.74
CA LYS A 71 21.47 7.22 8.93
C LYS A 71 21.91 7.93 7.64
N CYS A 72 21.44 7.50 6.48
CA CYS A 72 21.75 8.14 5.20
C CYS A 72 20.99 9.48 5.08
N THR A 73 21.71 10.57 5.35
CA THR A 73 21.18 11.91 5.05
C THR A 73 21.18 12.12 3.54
N LEU A 74 19.99 12.09 2.93
CA LEU A 74 19.86 12.46 1.52
C LEU A 74 20.24 13.94 1.35
N PRO A 75 21.04 14.28 0.32
CA PRO A 75 21.36 15.66 0.02
C PRO A 75 20.05 16.41 -0.18
N ARG A 76 19.78 17.36 0.74
CA ARG A 76 18.62 18.23 0.59
C ARG A 76 18.87 19.02 -0.70
N PRO A 77 17.98 18.95 -1.70
CA PRO A 77 18.13 19.80 -2.87
C PRO A 77 18.28 21.23 -2.36
N ALA A 78 19.35 21.92 -2.81
CA ALA A 78 19.53 23.33 -2.54
C ALA A 78 18.20 23.98 -2.90
N ALA A 79 17.58 24.66 -1.93
CA ALA A 79 16.25 25.21 -2.10
C ALA A 79 16.24 25.98 -3.43
N SER A 80 15.53 25.44 -4.43
CA SER A 80 15.26 26.22 -5.61
C SER A 80 14.49 27.43 -5.10
N GLU A 81 14.90 28.61 -5.53
CA GLU A 81 14.43 29.93 -5.10
C GLU A 81 12.91 30.17 -5.40
N TYR A 82 12.19 29.10 -5.79
CA TYR A 82 10.83 29.11 -6.28
C TYR A 82 9.79 28.49 -5.34
N ASP A 83 10.15 28.01 -4.15
CA ASP A 83 9.20 27.26 -3.31
C ASP A 83 9.14 27.75 -1.85
N HIS A 84 8.70 29.00 -1.68
CA HIS A 84 8.62 29.66 -0.37
C HIS A 84 7.23 29.65 0.27
N THR A 85 6.19 29.05 -0.33
CA THR A 85 4.80 29.22 0.17
C THR A 85 4.12 27.97 0.73
N LEU A 86 4.64 26.74 0.52
CA LEU A 86 3.95 25.53 1.00
C LEU A 86 4.71 24.69 2.04
N LEU A 87 5.95 25.04 2.40
CA LEU A 87 6.81 24.21 3.26
C LEU A 87 6.82 24.59 4.76
N SER A 88 6.01 25.54 5.23
CA SER A 88 5.96 25.89 6.67
C SER A 88 5.27 24.83 7.55
N LEU A 89 4.53 23.89 6.97
CA LEU A 89 3.90 22.77 7.69
C LEU A 89 4.87 21.64 8.08
N ARG A 90 6.11 21.64 7.56
CA ARG A 90 7.06 20.53 7.75
C ARG A 90 7.87 20.60 9.06
N ARG A 91 7.56 21.56 9.94
CA ARG A 91 8.31 21.81 11.20
C ARG A 91 7.63 21.27 12.46
N TRP A 92 6.67 20.35 12.34
CA TRP A 92 6.05 19.68 13.49
C TRP A 92 6.38 18.16 13.56
N PRO A 93 7.65 17.71 13.51
CA PRO A 93 7.97 16.28 13.51
C PRO A 93 7.90 15.61 14.89
N ALA A 94 7.65 16.33 15.99
CA ALA A 94 7.74 15.75 17.33
C ALA A 94 6.39 15.45 18.00
N TRP A 95 5.27 15.99 17.49
CA TRP A 95 3.96 15.93 18.18
C TRP A 95 2.89 15.18 17.37
N SER A 96 3.19 14.75 16.14
CA SER A 96 2.25 13.98 15.32
C SER A 96 2.01 12.55 15.83
N GLY A 97 2.93 11.98 16.62
CA GLY A 97 2.76 10.64 17.20
C GLY A 97 1.50 10.52 18.07
N TRP A 98 1.21 11.56 18.87
CA TRP A 98 0.00 11.62 19.67
C TRP A 98 -1.26 11.81 18.81
N ALA A 99 -1.15 12.52 17.69
CA ALA A 99 -2.28 12.72 16.79
C ALA A 99 -2.68 11.41 16.09
N VAL A 100 -1.70 10.62 15.64
CA VAL A 100 -1.97 9.29 15.06
C VAL A 100 -2.57 8.36 16.12
N ALA A 101 -2.02 8.32 17.33
CA ALA A 101 -2.58 7.53 18.43
C ALA A 101 -4.01 7.96 18.80
N ALA A 102 -4.28 9.26 18.81
CA ALA A 102 -5.63 9.79 19.06
C ALA A 102 -6.60 9.42 17.94
N LEU A 103 -6.18 9.47 16.67
CA LEU A 103 -7.01 9.05 15.54
C LEU A 103 -7.34 7.56 15.59
N VAL A 104 -6.37 6.71 15.93
CA VAL A 104 -6.60 5.26 16.12
C VAL A 104 -7.56 5.02 17.29
N ALA A 105 -7.37 5.71 18.42
CA ALA A 105 -8.27 5.60 19.57
C ALA A 105 -9.69 6.07 19.23
N VAL A 106 -9.85 7.15 18.47
CA VAL A 106 -11.17 7.65 18.01
C VAL A 106 -11.81 6.65 17.04
N MET A 107 -11.05 6.12 16.08
CA MET A 107 -11.56 5.11 15.15
C MET A 107 -12.01 3.83 15.88
N TRP A 108 -11.24 3.40 16.89
CA TRP A 108 -11.59 2.27 17.74
C TRP A 108 -12.80 2.55 18.64
N TRP A 109 -12.92 3.76 19.19
CA TRP A 109 -14.08 4.18 19.98
C TRP A 109 -15.35 4.26 19.13
N VAL A 110 -15.27 4.84 17.93
CA VAL A 110 -16.41 4.98 17.01
C VAL A 110 -16.89 3.61 16.56
N ASN A 111 -15.99 2.68 16.22
CA ASN A 111 -16.38 1.29 15.87
C ASN A 111 -16.78 0.44 17.09
N GLY A 112 -16.23 0.72 18.27
CA GLY A 112 -16.53 -0.05 19.49
C GLY A 112 -17.84 0.32 20.16
N TRP A 113 -18.30 1.58 20.03
CA TRP A 113 -19.53 2.04 20.69
C TRP A 113 -20.74 2.08 19.77
N ALA A 114 -20.53 2.36 18.48
CA ALA A 114 -21.58 2.19 17.48
C ALA A 114 -21.56 0.72 17.05
N GLY A 115 -22.42 -0.11 17.66
CA GLY A 115 -22.72 -1.47 17.19
C GLY A 115 -23.38 -1.48 15.82
N LEU A 116 -22.72 -0.88 14.82
CA LEU A 116 -23.03 -1.01 13.42
C LEU A 116 -22.54 -2.38 13.00
N ASN A 117 -23.37 -3.37 13.31
CA ASN A 117 -23.58 -4.47 12.39
C ASN A 117 -23.81 -3.85 11.01
N LEU A 118 -22.78 -3.78 10.17
CA LEU A 118 -22.95 -3.86 8.72
C LEU A 118 -23.38 -5.29 8.40
N SER A 119 -24.55 -5.65 8.92
CA SER A 119 -25.39 -6.67 8.31
C SER A 119 -25.88 -6.04 7.02
N ASP A 120 -25.45 -6.64 5.92
CA ASP A 120 -26.29 -6.91 4.75
C ASP A 120 -27.23 -5.77 4.35
N HIS A 121 -26.75 -4.89 3.45
CA HIS A 121 -27.64 -3.98 2.73
C HIS A 121 -27.70 -4.42 1.27
N ASP A 122 -28.58 -5.40 1.05
CA ASP A 122 -29.16 -5.72 -0.25
C ASP A 122 -29.89 -4.48 -0.83
N ASP A 123 -29.54 -4.16 -2.07
CA ASP A 123 -30.28 -3.49 -3.14
C ASP A 123 -30.97 -2.12 -2.98
N ASN A 124 -30.59 -1.23 -3.90
CA ASN A 124 -31.37 -0.14 -4.50
C ASN A 124 -31.82 1.05 -3.63
N ARG A 125 -30.97 2.09 -3.54
CA ARG A 125 -31.49 3.47 -3.55
C ARG A 125 -30.51 4.52 -4.06
N ALA A 126 -31.06 5.39 -4.90
CA ALA A 126 -30.43 6.47 -5.63
C ALA A 126 -29.90 7.63 -4.76
N ASP A 127 -28.89 8.30 -5.32
CA ASP A 127 -28.57 9.74 -5.23
C ASP A 127 -29.02 10.48 -3.97
N SER A 128 -28.06 10.72 -3.06
CA SER A 128 -27.74 12.05 -2.52
C SER A 128 -26.69 11.93 -1.42
N THR A 129 -25.48 12.43 -1.68
CA THR A 129 -24.55 12.76 -0.58
C THR A 129 -23.95 14.13 -0.80
N ALA A 130 -24.32 15.03 0.12
CA ALA A 130 -23.85 16.39 0.24
C ALA A 130 -22.34 16.45 0.50
N GLY A 131 -21.71 17.50 -0.02
CA GLY A 131 -20.26 17.63 -0.11
C GLY A 131 -19.59 18.00 1.22
N ILE A 132 -18.46 17.35 1.46
CA ILE A 132 -17.28 17.88 2.14
C ILE A 132 -16.09 17.23 1.38
N PHE A 133 -15.11 18.04 0.98
CA PHE A 133 -14.02 17.76 0.01
C PHE A 133 -14.33 18.08 -1.46
N ASN A 134 -14.01 19.32 -1.82
CA ASN A 134 -13.81 19.75 -3.21
C ASN A 134 -12.46 19.18 -3.71
N MET A 135 -12.36 17.86 -3.87
CA MET A 135 -11.30 17.28 -4.69
C MET A 135 -11.56 17.68 -6.15
N PRO A 136 -10.53 18.02 -6.94
CA PRO A 136 -10.70 18.16 -8.38
C PRO A 136 -11.35 16.87 -8.89
N LYS A 137 -12.47 17.01 -9.61
CA LYS A 137 -13.24 15.93 -10.25
C LYS A 137 -12.38 15.24 -11.32
N VAL A 138 -11.35 14.51 -10.91
CA VAL A 138 -10.64 13.59 -11.76
C VAL A 138 -11.38 12.26 -11.65
N ALA A 139 -12.14 11.97 -12.70
CA ALA A 139 -12.62 10.64 -13.07
C ALA A 139 -13.56 9.89 -12.11
N GLN A 140 -14.81 10.35 -12.00
CA GLN A 140 -15.94 9.44 -11.70
C GLN A 140 -16.61 8.87 -12.98
N ALA A 141 -16.06 9.15 -14.17
CA ALA A 141 -16.66 8.76 -15.46
C ALA A 141 -15.98 7.57 -16.14
N ALA A 142 -15.11 6.84 -15.46
CA ALA A 142 -14.51 5.62 -16.03
C ALA A 142 -15.32 4.41 -15.57
N THR A 143 -16.36 4.07 -16.33
CA THR A 143 -17.29 2.98 -16.02
C THR A 143 -16.69 1.61 -16.38
N THR A 144 -15.63 1.58 -17.17
CA THR A 144 -14.95 0.35 -17.57
C THR A 144 -13.42 0.47 -17.40
N PRO A 145 -12.72 -0.65 -17.15
CA PRO A 145 -11.25 -0.66 -17.06
C PRO A 145 -10.55 -0.07 -18.29
N ASN A 146 -11.16 -0.21 -19.47
CA ASN A 146 -10.61 0.36 -20.71
C ASN A 146 -10.68 1.90 -20.75
N ASP A 147 -11.66 2.51 -20.08
CA ASP A 147 -11.78 3.97 -20.00
C ASP A 147 -10.72 4.57 -19.08
N LEU A 148 -10.35 3.87 -18.00
CA LEU A 148 -9.21 4.23 -17.16
C LEU A 148 -7.90 4.16 -17.96
N LEU A 149 -7.71 3.09 -18.74
CA LEU A 149 -6.52 2.93 -19.58
C LEU A 149 -6.44 4.01 -20.67
N GLN A 150 -7.54 4.30 -21.36
CA GLN A 150 -7.56 5.39 -22.36
C GLN A 150 -7.38 6.76 -21.72
N GLY A 151 -7.92 6.98 -20.52
CA GLY A 151 -7.69 8.20 -19.74
C GLY A 151 -6.21 8.39 -19.40
N TYR A 152 -5.55 7.31 -18.99
CA TYR A 152 -4.12 7.28 -18.72
C TYR A 152 -3.29 7.56 -19.98
N LEU A 153 -3.60 6.89 -21.09
CA LEU A 153 -2.89 7.09 -22.37
C LEU A 153 -3.05 8.49 -22.96
N ARG A 154 -4.14 9.20 -22.63
CA ARG A 154 -4.38 10.59 -23.05
C ARG A 154 -3.82 11.63 -22.07
N SER A 155 -3.52 11.23 -20.84
CA SER A 155 -2.94 12.15 -19.87
C SER A 155 -1.46 12.35 -20.16
N ASP A 156 -1.03 13.60 -20.30
CA ASP A 156 0.38 13.97 -20.44
C ASP A 156 1.16 13.81 -19.11
N HIS A 157 0.52 13.19 -18.11
CA HIS A 157 1.00 13.04 -16.75
C HIS A 157 0.91 11.58 -16.31
N VAL A 158 2.05 10.91 -16.35
CA VAL A 158 2.22 9.52 -15.94
C VAL A 158 2.23 9.47 -14.41
N LEU A 159 1.12 9.07 -13.79
CA LEU A 159 1.05 8.71 -12.37
C LEU A 159 1.91 7.46 -12.16
N GLY A 160 3.13 7.65 -11.64
CA GLY A 160 4.11 6.58 -11.43
C GLY A 160 5.50 6.83 -12.00
N GLN A 161 5.88 8.09 -12.25
CA GLN A 161 7.29 8.40 -12.57
C GLN A 161 8.16 8.08 -11.34
N GLY A 162 8.80 6.91 -11.36
CA GLY A 162 9.95 6.64 -10.50
C GLY A 162 11.02 7.72 -10.73
N PRO A 163 11.82 8.06 -9.71
CA PRO A 163 12.84 9.11 -9.84
C PRO A 163 13.74 8.81 -11.04
N LEU A 164 13.85 9.78 -11.95
CA LEU A 164 14.72 9.70 -13.14
C LEU A 164 16.13 9.35 -12.69
N GLN A 165 16.57 8.14 -13.04
CA GLN A 165 17.95 7.73 -12.76
C GLN A 165 18.85 8.32 -13.85
N LEU A 166 19.64 9.31 -13.44
CA LEU A 166 20.71 9.87 -14.25
C LEU A 166 21.79 8.79 -14.42
N LEU A 167 21.89 8.20 -15.61
CA LEU A 167 22.89 7.17 -15.87
C LEU A 167 24.27 7.77 -16.10
N LYS A 168 24.34 8.80 -16.95
CA LYS A 168 25.61 9.39 -17.34
C LYS A 168 25.42 10.76 -17.98
N THR A 169 26.26 11.70 -17.55
CA THR A 169 26.51 12.97 -18.24
C THR A 169 27.78 12.83 -19.07
N MET A 170 27.72 13.24 -20.33
CA MET A 170 28.89 13.33 -21.20
C MET A 170 29.00 14.75 -21.73
N GLU A 171 30.20 15.33 -21.62
CA GLU A 171 30.48 16.60 -22.31
C GLU A 171 30.89 16.31 -23.75
N THR A 172 30.13 16.87 -24.69
CA THR A 172 30.41 16.85 -26.12
C THR A 172 30.83 18.25 -26.54
N LYS A 173 31.57 18.38 -27.67
CA LYS A 173 32.00 19.68 -28.22
C LYS A 173 30.85 20.64 -28.54
N GLU A 174 29.62 20.14 -28.61
CA GLU A 174 28.38 20.90 -28.88
C GLU A 174 27.56 21.20 -27.61
N GLY A 175 28.00 20.74 -26.44
CA GLY A 175 27.31 20.94 -25.16
C GLY A 175 27.22 19.67 -24.31
N THR A 176 26.60 19.78 -23.14
CA THR A 176 26.40 18.65 -22.23
C THR A 176 25.24 17.79 -22.69
N GLN A 177 25.51 16.53 -22.99
CA GLN A 177 24.48 15.54 -23.32
C GLN A 177 24.18 14.68 -22.07
N VAL A 178 22.91 14.63 -21.69
CA VAL A 178 22.45 13.88 -20.53
C VAL A 178 21.70 12.64 -21.00
N VAL A 179 22.18 11.46 -20.61
CA VAL A 179 21.49 10.19 -20.87
C VAL A 179 20.71 9.80 -19.62
N VAL A 180 19.39 9.72 -19.75
CA VAL A 180 18.49 9.38 -18.64
C VAL A 180 17.74 8.10 -18.99
N LEU A 181 17.70 7.15 -18.04
CA LEU A 181 16.84 5.98 -18.18
C LEU A 181 15.46 6.31 -17.62
N ARG A 182 14.41 5.98 -18.39
CA ARG A 182 13.04 6.04 -17.92
C ARG A 182 12.51 4.61 -17.76
N PRO A 183 12.53 4.03 -16.55
CA PRO A 183 11.87 2.75 -16.32
C PRO A 183 10.36 2.94 -16.49
N ILE A 184 9.75 2.08 -17.29
CA ILE A 184 8.30 1.92 -17.39
C ILE A 184 8.00 0.61 -16.67
N TYR A 185 7.19 0.67 -15.62
CA TYR A 185 6.66 -0.52 -14.96
C TYR A 185 5.33 -0.86 -15.62
N GLU A 186 5.17 -2.11 -16.04
CA GLU A 186 3.91 -2.68 -16.55
C GLU A 186 3.10 -3.31 -15.43
#